data_AF-A0A969AWM0-F1
#
_entry.id   AF-A0A969AWM0-F1
#
_cell.length_a   1.000
_cell.length_b   1.000
_cell.length_c   1.000
_cell.angle_alpha   90.00
_cell.angle_beta   90.00
_cell.angle_gamma   90.00
#
_symmetry.space_group_name_H-M   'P 1'
#
loop_
_entity.id
_entity.type
_entity.pdbx_description
1 polymer ?
#
loop_
_entity_poly.entity_id
_entity_poly.type
_entity_poly.pdbx_seq_one_letter_code
_entity_poly.pdbx_strand_id
1 'polypeptide(L)'
;MMKKYFLCYLPLLFSLFAQAQHFSVSDSITHYHQLAENKEEGKAALLAFKIADYYVKQEDLAVAKKYYGYAATNANKADRIILEARATYKEGIMEKHMAESGKYAMDEEQRYLKDCIKSLQRSHNLFKKANMEGSYEDVMALIHGGEAEYIIGEYKESVNALKLALRYAQKNLYNDLALESSDLLMQNFAELDDEANEAYYASIHKNYLEFFISKDSLAQSVDKIEKLATTNEMQKQNWS
;
A
#
# COMPACT_ATOMS: atom_id res chain seq x y z
N MET A 1 23.21 -47.88 47.94
CA MET A 1 24.03 -46.86 47.26
C MET A 1 23.13 -45.71 46.82
N MET A 2 23.18 -44.62 47.60
CA MET A 2 22.71 -43.26 47.30
C MET A 2 23.63 -42.65 46.22
N LYS A 3 23.31 -41.66 45.36
CA LYS A 3 22.32 -40.58 45.33
C LYS A 3 22.27 -40.03 43.87
N LYS A 4 21.13 -39.44 43.48
CA LYS A 4 20.91 -38.61 42.28
C LYS A 4 21.66 -37.26 42.36
N TYR A 5 22.16 -36.74 41.23
CA TYR A 5 22.20 -35.33 40.76
C TYR A 5 22.55 -35.41 39.25
N PHE A 6 21.74 -35.06 38.24
CA PHE A 6 21.07 -33.80 37.85
C PHE A 6 22.03 -32.62 37.69
N LEU A 7 22.46 -32.35 36.45
CA LEU A 7 22.93 -31.06 35.88
C LEU A 7 23.26 -31.31 34.39
N CYS A 8 22.30 -31.14 33.47
CA CYS A 8 22.08 -29.92 32.66
C CYS A 8 23.33 -29.44 31.92
N TYR A 9 23.51 -29.83 30.65
CA TYR A 9 24.21 -29.02 29.64
C TYR A 9 23.70 -29.39 28.23
N LEU A 10 22.64 -28.68 27.82
CA LEU A 10 22.15 -28.52 26.46
C LEU A 10 21.68 -27.05 26.39
N PRO A 11 21.89 -26.24 25.33
CA PRO A 11 22.84 -26.30 24.22
C PRO A 11 23.67 -25.01 24.06
N LEU A 12 24.77 -25.12 23.29
CA LEU A 12 25.54 -24.05 22.64
C LEU A 12 24.69 -23.33 21.56
N LEU A 13 23.66 -22.57 21.94
CA LEU A 13 22.74 -21.93 20.98
C LEU A 13 22.25 -20.51 21.37
N PHE A 14 23.06 -19.72 22.07
CA PHE A 14 22.76 -18.29 22.24
C PHE A 14 24.05 -17.47 22.21
N SER A 15 24.48 -17.04 21.02
CA SER A 15 25.33 -15.85 20.81
C SER A 15 25.69 -15.60 19.34
N LEU A 16 24.86 -16.00 18.38
CA LEU A 16 24.78 -15.26 17.13
C LEU A 16 23.81 -14.11 17.36
N PHE A 17 24.34 -13.06 17.99
CA PHE A 17 23.75 -11.73 17.95
C PHE A 17 23.50 -11.39 16.49
N ALA A 18 22.24 -11.52 16.06
CA ALA A 18 21.75 -10.78 14.93
C ALA A 18 21.88 -9.30 15.30
N GLN A 19 23.01 -8.69 14.95
CA GLN A 19 23.09 -7.24 14.85
C GLN A 19 22.13 -6.86 13.72
N ALA A 20 20.88 -6.55 14.09
CA ALA A 20 20.05 -5.67 13.28
C ALA A 20 20.89 -4.40 13.09
N GLN A 21 21.46 -4.22 11.90
CA GLN A 21 22.15 -2.99 11.55
C GLN A 21 21.16 -1.86 11.81
N HIS A 22 21.46 -1.01 12.80
CA HIS A 22 20.71 0.22 13.00
C HIS A 22 20.74 0.98 11.67
N PHE A 23 19.57 1.16 11.05
CA PHE A 23 19.46 2.00 9.86
C PHE A 23 19.74 3.45 10.28
N SER A 24 20.98 3.89 10.06
CA SER A 24 21.36 5.29 10.20
C SER A 24 20.92 6.01 8.93
N VAL A 25 19.83 6.78 9.04
CA VAL A 25 19.28 7.54 7.90
C VAL A 25 20.29 8.56 7.38
N SER A 26 21.07 9.20 8.27
CA SER A 26 22.12 10.17 7.89
C SER A 26 23.22 9.54 7.04
N ASP A 27 23.70 8.36 7.43
CA ASP A 27 24.72 7.63 6.64
C ASP A 27 24.13 7.17 5.31
N SER A 28 22.86 6.76 5.30
CA SER A 28 22.15 6.35 4.09
C SER A 28 21.99 7.51 3.10
N ILE A 29 21.68 8.71 3.59
CA ILE A 29 21.60 9.92 2.76
C ILE A 29 22.96 10.26 2.16
N THR A 30 24.02 10.24 2.97
CA THR A 30 25.40 10.48 2.49
C THR A 30 25.79 9.47 1.43
N HIS A 31 25.50 8.19 1.66
CA HIS A 31 25.79 7.13 0.72
C HIS A 31 24.95 7.24 -0.57
N TYR A 32 23.69 7.68 -0.48
CA TYR A 32 22.88 7.98 -1.67
C TYR A 32 23.55 9.02 -2.57
N HIS A 33 24.05 10.12 -1.99
CA HIS A 33 24.73 11.16 -2.77
C HIS A 33 25.99 10.63 -3.46
N GLN A 34 26.81 9.83 -2.77
CA GLN A 34 27.98 9.19 -3.37
C GLN A 34 27.61 8.28 -4.55
N LEU A 35 26.57 7.44 -4.39
CA LEU A 35 26.09 6.56 -5.46
C LEU A 35 25.59 7.36 -6.68
N ALA A 36 24.86 8.45 -6.43
CA ALA A 36 24.34 9.32 -7.49
C ALA A 36 25.47 10.06 -8.23
N GLU A 37 26.48 10.55 -7.52
CA GLU A 37 27.67 11.19 -8.09
C GLU A 37 28.51 10.22 -8.93
N ASN A 38 28.64 8.97 -8.46
CA ASN A 38 29.36 7.90 -9.15
C ASN A 38 28.58 7.29 -10.33
N LYS A 39 27.38 7.80 -10.65
CA LYS A 39 26.48 7.25 -11.69
C LYS A 39 26.17 5.78 -11.46
N GLU A 40 25.95 5.40 -10.20
CA GLU A 40 25.44 4.09 -9.83
C GLU A 40 23.91 4.15 -9.69
N GLU A 41 23.20 4.59 -10.75
CA GLU A 41 21.80 5.04 -10.63
C GLU A 41 20.87 3.95 -10.11
N GLY A 42 21.07 2.69 -10.52
CA GLY A 42 20.26 1.57 -10.03
C GLY A 42 20.37 1.33 -8.52
N LYS A 43 21.56 1.56 -7.93
CA LYS A 43 21.77 1.45 -6.47
C LYS A 43 21.26 2.71 -5.76
N ALA A 44 21.52 3.89 -6.34
CA ALA A 44 21.02 5.16 -5.83
C ALA A 44 19.48 5.16 -5.75
N ALA A 45 18.80 4.63 -6.77
CA ALA A 45 17.34 4.51 -6.81
C ALA A 45 16.80 3.65 -5.66
N LEU A 46 17.38 2.47 -5.44
CA LEU A 46 16.97 1.56 -4.36
C LEU A 46 17.20 2.17 -2.97
N LEU A 47 18.31 2.89 -2.79
CA LEU A 47 18.62 3.53 -1.52
C LEU A 47 17.70 4.73 -1.26
N ALA A 48 17.43 5.56 -2.27
CA ALA A 48 16.46 6.65 -2.18
C ALA A 48 15.06 6.14 -1.81
N PHE A 49 14.62 5.03 -2.41
CA PHE A 49 13.34 4.41 -2.07
C PHE A 49 13.27 4.01 -0.59
N LYS A 50 14.33 3.39 -0.05
CA LYS A 50 14.40 3.01 1.37
C LYS A 50 14.44 4.21 2.32
N ILE A 51 15.13 5.29 1.93
CA ILE A 51 15.14 6.53 2.70
C ILE A 51 13.73 7.13 2.72
N ALA A 52 13.01 7.12 1.60
CA ALA A 52 11.62 7.57 1.54
C ALA A 52 10.72 6.75 2.48
N ASP A 53 10.79 5.41 2.43
CA ASP A 53 10.02 4.52 3.32
C ASP A 53 10.31 4.80 4.82
N TYR A 54 11.54 5.18 5.16
CA TYR A 54 11.88 5.61 6.52
C TYR A 54 11.11 6.88 6.91
N TYR A 55 11.11 7.91 6.05
CA TYR A 55 10.42 9.17 6.33
C TYR A 55 8.89 9.05 6.31
N VAL A 56 8.32 8.12 5.53
CA VAL A 56 6.90 7.76 5.64
C VAL A 56 6.57 7.31 7.06
N LYS A 57 7.40 6.44 7.66
CA LYS A 57 7.21 5.96 9.04
C LYS A 57 7.42 7.04 10.10
N GLN A 58 8.12 8.12 9.76
CA GLN A 58 8.28 9.29 10.64
C GLN A 58 7.23 10.38 10.37
N GLU A 59 6.27 10.13 9.47
CA GLU A 59 5.23 11.07 9.04
C GLU A 59 5.78 12.37 8.42
N ASP A 60 7.04 12.37 7.98
CA ASP A 60 7.62 13.48 7.22
C ASP A 60 7.37 13.29 5.72
N LEU A 61 6.13 13.58 5.33
CA LEU A 61 5.62 13.34 3.97
C LEU A 61 6.38 14.14 2.91
N ALA A 62 6.84 15.35 3.25
CA ALA A 62 7.56 16.21 2.31
C ALA A 62 8.93 15.62 1.95
N VAL A 63 9.66 15.11 2.96
CA VAL A 63 10.94 14.45 2.73
C VAL A 63 10.74 13.09 2.06
N ALA A 64 9.73 12.32 2.46
CA ALA A 64 9.39 11.06 1.79
C ALA A 64 9.11 11.26 0.29
N LYS A 65 8.25 12.22 -0.07
CA LYS A 65 7.96 12.62 -1.45
C LYS A 65 9.23 12.90 -2.23
N LYS A 66 10.11 13.75 -1.67
CA LYS A 66 11.38 14.14 -2.30
C LYS A 66 12.24 12.91 -2.63
N TYR A 67 12.37 11.97 -1.71
CA TYR A 67 13.18 10.77 -1.92
C TYR A 67 12.52 9.74 -2.84
N TYR A 68 11.18 9.65 -2.90
CA TYR A 68 10.51 8.87 -3.95
C TYR A 68 10.74 9.47 -5.34
N GLY A 69 10.70 10.79 -5.50
CA GLY A 69 11.04 11.46 -6.76
C GLY A 69 12.49 11.20 -7.20
N TYR A 70 13.43 11.19 -6.24
CA TYR A 70 14.81 10.77 -6.49
C TYR A 70 14.93 9.30 -6.89
N ALA A 71 14.17 8.41 -6.24
CA ALA A 71 14.13 7.00 -6.58
C ALA A 71 13.60 6.79 -8.01
N ALA A 72 12.49 7.44 -8.39
CA ALA A 72 11.91 7.37 -9.73
C ALA A 72 12.90 7.88 -10.80
N THR A 73 13.52 9.04 -10.55
CA THR A 73 14.49 9.64 -11.50
C THR A 73 15.71 8.75 -11.74
N ASN A 74 16.29 8.19 -10.67
CA ASN A 74 17.45 7.30 -10.81
C ASN A 74 17.05 5.93 -11.41
N ALA A 75 15.85 5.42 -11.08
CA ALA A 75 15.34 4.19 -11.67
C ALA A 75 15.14 4.33 -13.19
N ASN A 76 14.62 5.47 -13.64
CA ASN A 76 14.47 5.78 -15.07
C ASN A 76 15.83 5.77 -15.79
N LYS A 77 16.83 6.47 -15.24
CA LYS A 77 18.20 6.50 -15.81
C LYS A 77 18.86 5.12 -15.87
N ALA A 78 18.49 4.22 -14.96
CA ALA A 78 19.00 2.86 -14.90
C ALA A 78 18.15 1.84 -15.67
N ASP A 79 17.17 2.29 -16.46
CA ASP A 79 16.19 1.46 -17.18
C ASP A 79 15.44 0.45 -16.28
N ARG A 80 15.21 0.81 -15.01
CA ARG A 80 14.50 -0.02 -14.02
C ARG A 80 13.02 0.36 -13.95
N ILE A 81 12.28 0.07 -15.01
CA ILE A 81 10.89 0.51 -15.18
C ILE A 81 9.94 0.11 -14.03
N ILE A 82 10.12 -1.08 -13.44
CA ILE A 82 9.29 -1.53 -12.31
C ILE A 82 9.54 -0.66 -11.07
N LEU A 83 10.82 -0.33 -10.81
CA LEU A 83 11.18 0.53 -9.67
C LEU A 83 10.74 1.97 -9.91
N GLU A 84 10.80 2.46 -11.15
CA GLU A 84 10.28 3.76 -11.53
C GLU A 84 8.75 3.83 -11.31
N ALA A 85 8.00 2.82 -11.75
CA ALA A 85 6.54 2.74 -11.59
C ALA A 85 6.15 2.82 -10.10
N ARG A 86 6.80 2.00 -9.26
CA ARG A 86 6.56 1.96 -7.82
C ARG A 86 6.94 3.25 -7.10
N ALA A 87 8.09 3.83 -7.44
CA ALA A 87 8.53 5.09 -6.84
C ALA A 87 7.57 6.22 -7.22
N THR A 88 7.14 6.29 -8.48
CA THR A 88 6.17 7.29 -8.95
C THR A 88 4.80 7.10 -8.30
N TYR A 89 4.34 5.85 -8.11
CA TYR A 89 3.13 5.54 -7.35
C TYR A 89 3.23 6.11 -5.93
N LYS A 90 4.31 5.77 -5.22
CA LYS A 90 4.52 6.22 -3.84
C LYS A 90 4.68 7.73 -3.71
N GLU A 91 5.30 8.40 -4.68
CA GLU A 91 5.33 9.86 -4.77
C GLU A 91 3.92 10.43 -4.84
N GLY A 92 3.07 9.91 -5.72
CA GLY A 92 1.66 10.31 -5.84
C GLY A 92 0.85 10.10 -4.56
N ILE A 93 1.09 9.01 -3.83
CA ILE A 93 0.44 8.78 -2.51
C ILE A 93 0.88 9.83 -1.48
N MET A 94 2.16 10.23 -1.48
CA MET A 94 2.61 11.30 -0.59
C MET A 94 1.95 12.63 -0.93
N GLU A 95 1.75 12.93 -2.23
CA GLU A 95 1.03 14.12 -2.68
C GLU A 95 -0.40 14.14 -2.16
N LYS A 96 -1.13 13.02 -2.27
CA LYS A 96 -2.49 12.88 -1.71
C LYS A 96 -2.49 13.09 -0.20
N HIS A 97 -1.64 12.39 0.55
CA HIS A 97 -1.57 12.54 2.01
C HIS A 97 -1.19 13.95 2.45
N MET A 98 -0.34 14.65 1.68
CA MET A 98 -0.02 16.05 1.95
C MET A 98 -1.28 16.92 1.77
N ALA A 99 -2.03 16.73 0.68
CA ALA A 99 -3.29 17.46 0.45
C ALA A 99 -4.34 17.19 1.54
N GLU A 100 -4.46 15.96 2.02
CA GLU A 100 -5.48 15.55 3.00
C GLU A 100 -5.07 15.79 4.45
N SER A 101 -3.85 16.27 4.69
CA SER A 101 -3.31 16.43 6.05
C SER A 101 -3.94 17.58 6.85
N GLY A 102 -4.66 18.50 6.18
CA GLY A 102 -5.19 19.73 6.78
C GLY A 102 -4.11 20.70 7.27
N LYS A 103 -2.85 20.51 6.85
CA LYS A 103 -1.71 21.35 7.24
C LYS A 103 -1.42 22.49 6.25
N TYR A 104 -2.02 22.45 5.07
CA TYR A 104 -1.72 23.36 3.97
C TYR A 104 -2.90 24.26 3.67
N ALA A 105 -2.64 25.37 2.96
CA ALA A 105 -3.72 26.22 2.47
C ALA A 105 -4.43 25.53 1.30
N MET A 106 -5.72 25.83 1.10
CA MET A 106 -6.58 25.19 0.10
C MET A 106 -5.99 25.22 -1.33
N ASP A 107 -5.31 26.30 -1.73
CA ASP A 107 -4.65 26.41 -3.03
C ASP A 107 -3.46 25.44 -3.16
N GLU A 108 -2.74 25.21 -2.07
CA GLU A 108 -1.67 24.22 -2.01
C GLU A 108 -2.20 22.80 -1.98
N GLU A 109 -3.28 22.53 -1.24
CA GLU A 109 -3.97 21.23 -1.23
C GLU A 109 -4.43 20.86 -2.64
N GLN A 110 -5.08 21.78 -3.36
CA GLN A 110 -5.48 21.56 -4.75
C GLN A 110 -4.28 21.33 -5.68
N ARG A 111 -3.16 22.02 -5.46
CA ARG A 111 -1.92 21.79 -6.21
C ARG A 111 -1.40 20.38 -5.96
N TYR A 112 -1.36 19.93 -4.70
CA TYR A 112 -0.94 18.58 -4.36
C TYR A 112 -1.86 17.50 -4.95
N LEU A 113 -3.17 17.71 -4.98
CA LEU A 113 -4.11 16.79 -5.65
C LEU A 113 -3.83 16.71 -7.16
N LYS A 114 -3.58 17.85 -7.82
CA LYS A 114 -3.22 17.87 -9.26
C LYS A 114 -1.90 17.17 -9.54
N ASP A 115 -0.91 17.31 -8.66
CA ASP A 115 0.36 16.61 -8.80
C ASP A 115 0.18 15.10 -8.57
N CYS A 116 -0.61 14.72 -7.56
CA CYS A 116 -1.00 13.33 -7.28
C CYS A 116 -1.60 12.66 -8.52
N ILE A 117 -2.59 13.29 -9.16
CA ILE A 117 -3.23 12.76 -10.38
C ILE A 117 -2.19 12.51 -11.48
N LYS A 118 -1.30 13.48 -11.74
CA LYS A 118 -0.24 13.31 -12.75
C LYS A 118 0.71 12.17 -12.41
N SER A 119 1.13 12.07 -11.15
CA SER A 119 2.04 11.03 -10.66
C SER A 119 1.40 9.65 -10.80
N LEU A 120 0.13 9.49 -10.40
CA LEU A 120 -0.58 8.21 -10.44
C LEU A 120 -0.93 7.80 -11.88
N GLN A 121 -1.33 8.73 -12.75
CA GLN A 121 -1.51 8.47 -14.18
C GLN A 121 -0.18 8.05 -14.84
N ARG A 122 0.94 8.70 -14.49
CA ARG A 122 2.26 8.29 -14.97
C ARG A 122 2.63 6.90 -14.46
N SER A 123 2.37 6.61 -13.19
CA SER A 123 2.64 5.29 -12.59
C SER A 123 1.85 4.18 -13.28
N HIS A 124 0.56 4.36 -13.52
CA HIS A 124 -0.27 3.41 -14.27
C HIS A 124 0.32 3.11 -15.66
N ASN A 125 0.73 4.16 -16.39
CA ASN A 125 1.37 4.00 -17.69
C ASN A 125 2.71 3.24 -17.61
N LEU A 126 3.48 3.42 -16.53
CA LEU A 126 4.71 2.69 -16.29
C LEU A 126 4.44 1.22 -15.93
N PHE A 127 3.43 0.93 -15.11
CA PHE A 127 3.01 -0.46 -14.82
C PHE A 127 2.57 -1.17 -16.09
N LYS A 128 1.80 -0.51 -16.96
CA LYS A 128 1.43 -1.05 -18.27
C LYS A 128 2.66 -1.37 -19.12
N LYS A 129 3.60 -0.43 -19.26
CA LYS A 129 4.86 -0.67 -20.01
C LYS A 129 5.71 -1.79 -19.40
N ALA A 130 5.65 -1.97 -18.09
CA ALA A 130 6.33 -3.04 -17.37
C ALA A 130 5.62 -4.41 -17.45
N ASN A 131 4.49 -4.52 -18.18
CA ASN A 131 3.61 -5.70 -18.20
C ASN A 131 3.07 -6.08 -16.80
N MET A 132 2.82 -5.06 -15.97
CA MET A 132 2.25 -5.18 -14.62
C MET A 132 0.86 -4.55 -14.51
N GLU A 133 0.19 -4.35 -15.66
CA GLU A 133 -1.18 -3.84 -15.72
C GLU A 133 -2.14 -4.72 -14.92
N GLY A 134 -2.94 -4.11 -14.06
CA GLY A 134 -3.85 -4.77 -13.15
C GLY A 134 -3.19 -5.44 -11.94
N SER A 135 -1.89 -5.22 -11.70
CA SER A 135 -1.28 -5.58 -10.41
C SER A 135 -1.90 -4.76 -9.27
N TYR A 136 -1.81 -5.24 -8.02
CA TYR A 136 -2.42 -4.55 -6.88
C TYR A 136 -2.02 -3.07 -6.77
N GLU A 137 -0.72 -2.75 -6.94
CA GLU A 137 -0.23 -1.37 -6.91
C GLU A 137 -0.75 -0.53 -8.10
N ASP A 138 -0.95 -1.14 -9.27
CA ASP A 138 -1.54 -0.48 -10.44
C ASP A 138 -3.01 -0.14 -10.22
N VAL A 139 -3.78 -1.08 -9.64
CA VAL A 139 -5.18 -0.86 -9.28
C VAL A 139 -5.30 0.24 -8.22
N MET A 140 -4.45 0.23 -7.19
CA MET A 140 -4.40 1.29 -6.19
C MET A 140 -4.04 2.66 -6.80
N ALA A 141 -3.13 2.70 -7.78
CA ALA A 141 -2.81 3.95 -8.48
C ALA A 141 -4.04 4.52 -9.21
N LEU A 142 -4.83 3.66 -9.86
CA LEU A 142 -6.08 4.07 -10.50
C LEU A 142 -7.14 4.54 -9.48
N ILE A 143 -7.29 3.84 -8.34
CA ILE A 143 -8.24 4.21 -7.28
C ILE A 143 -7.89 5.57 -6.70
N HIS A 144 -6.67 5.75 -6.22
CA HIS A 144 -6.27 7.02 -5.60
C HIS A 144 -6.21 8.17 -6.60
N GLY A 145 -5.90 7.89 -7.87
CA GLY A 145 -5.98 8.90 -8.95
C GLY A 145 -7.42 9.34 -9.18
N GLY A 146 -8.34 8.37 -9.29
CA GLY A 146 -9.77 8.65 -9.44
C GLY A 146 -10.37 9.35 -8.23
N GLU A 147 -9.98 8.96 -7.02
CA GLU A 147 -10.38 9.64 -5.78
C GLU A 147 -9.88 11.10 -5.75
N ALA A 148 -8.63 11.34 -6.14
CA ALA A 148 -8.11 12.70 -6.24
C ALA A 148 -8.85 13.54 -7.30
N GLU A 149 -9.19 12.94 -8.46
CA GLU A 149 -10.03 13.57 -9.50
C GLU A 149 -11.43 13.91 -8.97
N TYR A 150 -12.04 13.01 -8.18
CA TYR A 150 -13.33 13.26 -7.52
C TYR A 150 -13.25 14.45 -6.54
N ILE A 151 -12.23 14.50 -5.69
CA ILE A 151 -12.07 15.58 -4.69
C ILE A 151 -11.97 16.95 -5.36
N ILE A 152 -11.34 17.05 -6.53
CA ILE A 152 -11.22 18.33 -7.26
C ILE A 152 -12.38 18.60 -8.24
N GLY A 153 -13.40 17.75 -8.27
CA GLY A 153 -14.62 17.92 -9.09
C GLY A 153 -14.51 17.43 -10.53
N GLU A 154 -13.47 16.68 -10.89
CA GLU A 154 -13.27 16.09 -12.22
C GLU A 154 -13.95 14.71 -12.29
N TYR A 155 -15.26 14.68 -12.07
CA TYR A 155 -16.02 13.44 -11.86
C TYR A 155 -16.00 12.48 -13.06
N LYS A 156 -15.94 12.98 -14.29
CA LYS A 156 -15.95 12.12 -15.50
C LYS A 156 -14.63 11.37 -15.65
N GLU A 157 -13.53 12.06 -15.40
CA GLU A 157 -12.16 11.54 -15.36
C GLU A 157 -12.06 10.48 -14.25
N SER A 158 -12.56 10.83 -13.05
CA SER A 158 -12.62 9.92 -11.90
C SER A 158 -13.35 8.62 -12.24
N VAL A 159 -14.55 8.71 -12.83
CA VAL A 159 -15.33 7.54 -13.28
C VAL A 159 -14.53 6.66 -14.25
N ASN A 160 -13.80 7.25 -15.20
CA ASN A 160 -13.01 6.48 -16.17
C ASN A 160 -11.90 5.68 -15.49
N ALA A 161 -11.16 6.31 -14.57
CA ALA A 161 -10.11 5.65 -13.80
C ALA A 161 -10.69 4.54 -12.90
N LEU A 162 -11.77 4.83 -12.17
CA LEU A 162 -12.38 3.90 -11.22
C LEU A 162 -13.08 2.72 -11.90
N LYS A 163 -13.70 2.90 -13.07
CA LYS A 163 -14.24 1.78 -13.87
C LYS A 163 -13.13 0.82 -14.29
N LEU A 164 -11.97 1.36 -14.68
CA LEU A 164 -10.81 0.54 -15.04
C LEU A 164 -10.25 -0.19 -13.81
N ALA A 165 -10.14 0.50 -12.67
CA ALA A 165 -9.72 -0.09 -11.40
C ALA A 165 -10.63 -1.25 -10.99
N LEU A 166 -11.95 -1.05 -10.98
CA LEU A 166 -12.93 -2.07 -10.63
C LEU A 166 -12.81 -3.31 -11.54
N ARG A 167 -12.66 -3.11 -12.85
CA ARG A 167 -12.48 -4.21 -13.81
C ARG A 167 -11.23 -5.02 -13.50
N TYR A 168 -10.11 -4.38 -13.17
CA TYR A 168 -8.87 -5.07 -12.80
C TYR A 168 -8.97 -5.74 -11.43
N ALA A 169 -9.61 -5.10 -10.46
CA ALA A 169 -9.85 -5.69 -9.15
C ALA A 169 -10.70 -6.97 -9.25
N GLN A 170 -11.79 -6.93 -10.01
CA GLN A 170 -12.66 -8.07 -10.28
C GLN A 170 -11.92 -9.21 -10.98
N LYS A 171 -11.16 -8.90 -12.03
CA LYS A 171 -10.38 -9.90 -12.79
C LYS A 171 -9.34 -10.62 -11.92
N ASN A 172 -8.72 -9.91 -10.98
CA ASN A 172 -7.65 -10.44 -10.13
C ASN A 172 -8.12 -10.85 -8.73
N LEU A 173 -9.43 -10.81 -8.45
CA LEU A 173 -10.04 -11.14 -7.16
C LEU A 173 -9.52 -10.29 -5.98
N TYR A 174 -9.19 -9.03 -6.24
CA TYR A 174 -8.90 -8.03 -5.20
C TYR A 174 -10.23 -7.46 -4.67
N ASN A 175 -10.92 -8.26 -3.86
CA ASN A 175 -12.26 -7.94 -3.38
C ASN A 175 -12.33 -6.64 -2.56
N ASP A 176 -11.24 -6.30 -1.86
CA ASP A 176 -11.06 -5.05 -1.10
C ASP A 176 -11.05 -3.85 -2.06
N LEU A 177 -10.25 -3.92 -3.11
CA LEU A 177 -10.15 -2.86 -4.12
C LEU A 177 -11.42 -2.74 -4.96
N ALA A 178 -12.12 -3.86 -5.18
CA ALA A 178 -13.41 -3.86 -5.88
C ALA A 178 -14.50 -3.18 -5.04
N LEU A 179 -14.53 -3.43 -3.72
CA LEU A 179 -15.42 -2.75 -2.78
C LEU A 179 -15.18 -1.23 -2.82
N GLU A 180 -13.92 -0.81 -2.64
CA GLU A 180 -13.53 0.61 -2.64
C GLU A 180 -13.84 1.30 -3.97
N SER A 181 -13.48 0.68 -5.10
CA SER A 181 -13.80 1.24 -6.43
C SER A 181 -15.30 1.39 -6.64
N SER A 182 -16.12 0.43 -6.18
CA SER A 182 -17.57 0.49 -6.33
C SER A 182 -18.24 1.56 -5.46
N ASP A 183 -17.68 1.83 -4.28
CA ASP A 183 -18.14 2.91 -3.39
C ASP A 183 -17.86 4.28 -4.03
N LEU A 184 -16.62 4.51 -4.50
CA LEU A 184 -16.25 5.76 -5.16
C LEU A 184 -17.01 5.98 -6.47
N LEU A 185 -17.32 4.91 -7.23
CA LEU A 185 -18.16 5.03 -8.43
C LEU A 185 -19.59 5.43 -8.08
N MET A 186 -20.17 4.87 -7.02
CA MET A 186 -21.49 5.26 -6.53
C MET A 186 -21.51 6.76 -6.18
N GLN A 187 -20.52 7.23 -5.42
CA GLN A 187 -20.39 8.66 -5.06
C GLN A 187 -20.25 9.56 -6.29
N ASN A 188 -19.41 9.19 -7.27
CA ASN A 188 -19.27 9.94 -8.51
C ASN A 188 -20.56 10.03 -9.33
N PHE A 189 -21.34 8.94 -9.41
CA PHE A 189 -22.59 8.97 -10.18
C PHE A 189 -23.71 9.74 -9.47
N ALA A 190 -23.67 9.81 -8.13
CA ALA A 190 -24.53 10.71 -7.37
C ALA A 190 -24.21 12.19 -7.71
N GLU A 191 -22.93 12.59 -7.73
CA GLU A 191 -22.51 13.95 -8.12
C GLU A 191 -22.79 14.29 -9.59
N LEU A 192 -22.93 13.27 -10.45
CA LEU A 192 -23.28 13.42 -11.88
C LEU A 192 -24.79 13.35 -12.15
N ASP A 193 -25.64 13.22 -11.12
CA ASP A 193 -27.08 13.03 -11.22
C ASP A 193 -27.48 11.83 -12.15
N ASP A 194 -26.72 10.73 -12.10
CA ASP A 194 -26.96 9.51 -12.90
C ASP A 194 -27.46 8.35 -12.02
N GLU A 195 -28.74 8.42 -11.65
CA GLU A 195 -29.40 7.46 -10.75
C GLU A 195 -29.27 6.00 -11.21
N ALA A 196 -29.24 5.76 -12.53
CA ALA A 196 -29.17 4.41 -13.07
C ALA A 196 -27.80 3.77 -12.82
N ASN A 197 -26.71 4.51 -13.09
CA ASN A 197 -25.36 4.02 -12.80
C ASN A 197 -25.07 4.01 -11.30
N GLU A 198 -25.57 4.97 -10.53
CA GLU A 198 -25.47 4.96 -9.07
C GLU A 198 -26.08 3.67 -8.50
N ALA A 199 -27.32 3.34 -8.85
CA ALA A 199 -27.99 2.12 -8.38
C ALA A 199 -27.27 0.84 -8.79
N TYR A 200 -26.70 0.81 -10.01
CA TYR A 200 -25.89 -0.31 -10.49
C TYR A 200 -24.65 -0.53 -9.62
N TYR A 201 -23.87 0.52 -9.34
CA TYR A 201 -22.68 0.42 -8.51
C TYR A 201 -22.98 0.21 -7.03
N ALA A 202 -24.08 0.75 -6.52
CA ALA A 202 -24.59 0.46 -5.19
C ALA A 202 -24.90 -1.04 -5.00
N SER A 203 -25.47 -1.70 -6.02
CA SER A 203 -25.68 -3.15 -5.98
C SER A 203 -24.37 -3.93 -5.97
N ILE A 204 -23.36 -3.49 -6.71
CA ILE A 204 -22.03 -4.13 -6.71
C ILE A 204 -21.38 -3.97 -5.34
N HIS A 205 -21.36 -2.75 -4.81
CA HIS A 205 -20.82 -2.44 -3.50
C HIS A 205 -21.44 -3.30 -2.41
N LYS A 206 -22.78 -3.38 -2.39
CA LYS A 206 -23.52 -4.22 -1.44
C LYS A 206 -23.08 -5.68 -1.48
N ASN A 207 -22.90 -6.26 -2.67
CA ASN A 207 -22.44 -7.65 -2.80
C ASN A 207 -21.05 -7.88 -2.19
N TYR A 208 -20.12 -6.95 -2.39
CA TYR A 208 -18.79 -7.03 -1.78
C TYR A 208 -18.84 -6.83 -0.27
N LEU A 209 -19.66 -5.88 0.21
CA LEU A 209 -19.83 -5.63 1.63
C LEU A 209 -20.39 -6.88 2.34
N GLU A 210 -21.41 -7.53 1.77
CA GLU A 210 -21.97 -8.77 2.28
C GLU A 210 -20.95 -9.92 2.28
N PHE A 211 -20.08 -10.00 1.26
CA PHE A 211 -18.97 -10.95 1.22
C PHE A 211 -18.01 -10.74 2.41
N PHE A 212 -17.62 -9.51 2.71
CA PHE A 212 -16.71 -9.22 3.84
C PHE A 212 -17.37 -9.51 5.20
N ILE A 213 -18.63 -9.11 5.39
CA ILE A 213 -19.39 -9.44 6.61
C ILE A 213 -19.45 -10.95 6.82
N SER A 214 -19.73 -11.71 5.75
CA SER A 214 -19.80 -13.17 5.81
C SER A 214 -18.44 -13.80 6.14
N LYS A 215 -17.35 -13.28 5.57
CA LYS A 215 -15.99 -13.72 5.82
C LYS A 215 -15.58 -13.51 7.28
N ASP A 216 -15.89 -12.34 7.85
CA ASP A 216 -15.57 -12.02 9.24
C ASP A 216 -16.37 -12.89 10.22
N SER A 217 -17.67 -13.08 9.94
CA SER A 217 -18.52 -13.98 10.73
C SER A 217 -18.00 -15.43 10.71
N LEU A 218 -17.47 -15.89 9.57
CA LEU A 218 -16.85 -17.22 9.47
C LEU A 218 -15.57 -17.31 10.30
N ALA A 219 -14.69 -16.30 10.22
CA ALA A 219 -13.45 -16.25 11.00
C ALA A 219 -13.72 -16.30 12.51
N GLN A 220 -14.72 -15.55 13.00
CA GLN A 220 -15.15 -15.59 14.40
C GLN A 220 -15.69 -16.97 14.81
N SER A 221 -16.42 -17.63 13.91
CA SER A 221 -16.96 -18.97 14.16
C SER A 221 -15.84 -20.02 14.26
N VAL A 222 -14.82 -19.93 13.40
CA VAL A 222 -13.64 -20.80 13.43
C VAL A 222 -12.86 -20.61 14.73
N ASP A 223 -12.53 -19.37 15.10
CA ASP A 223 -11.82 -19.06 16.35
C ASP A 223 -12.56 -19.59 17.60
N LYS A 224 -13.90 -19.46 17.60
CA LYS A 224 -14.73 -20.02 18.68
C LYS A 224 -14.65 -21.55 18.76
N ILE A 225 -14.68 -22.23 17.60
CA ILE A 225 -14.56 -23.70 17.54
C ILE A 225 -13.18 -24.14 18.03
N GLU A 226 -12.11 -23.47 17.60
CA GLU A 226 -10.74 -23.77 18.02
C GLU A 226 -10.58 -23.61 19.54
N LYS A 227 -11.07 -22.52 20.12
CA LYS A 227 -11.05 -22.29 21.58
C LYS A 227 -11.82 -23.36 22.36
N LEU A 228 -12.97 -23.80 21.85
CA LEU A 228 -13.75 -24.88 22.45
C LEU A 228 -13.00 -26.21 22.39
N ALA A 229 -12.32 -26.51 21.28
CA ALA A 229 -11.51 -27.72 21.13
C ALA A 229 -10.35 -27.74 22.14
N THR A 230 -9.59 -26.64 22.27
CA THR A 230 -8.50 -26.52 23.25
C THR A 230 -8.99 -26.64 24.69
N THR A 231 -10.15 -26.04 25.00
CA THR A 231 -10.76 -26.14 26.35
C THR A 231 -11.13 -27.58 26.68
N ASN A 232 -11.71 -28.31 25.71
CA ASN A 232 -12.07 -29.72 25.89
C ASN A 232 -10.84 -30.63 26.06
N GLU A 233 -9.73 -30.35 25.35
CA GLU A 233 -8.48 -31.09 25.51
C GLU A 233 -7.84 -30.87 26.89
N MET A 234 -7.79 -29.61 27.35
CA MET A 234 -7.30 -29.29 28.70
C MET A 234 -8.14 -29.95 29.80
N GLN A 235 -9.47 -29.97 29.65
CA GLN A 235 -10.34 -30.66 30.60
C GLN A 235 -10.08 -32.17 30.64
N LYS A 236 -9.88 -32.81 29.48
CA LYS A 236 -9.52 -34.24 29.40
C LYS A 236 -8.18 -34.55 30.08
N GLN A 237 -7.17 -33.67 29.93
CA GLN A 237 -5.86 -33.85 30.57
C GLN A 237 -5.89 -33.61 32.08
N ASN A 238 -6.74 -32.71 32.57
CA ASN A 238 -6.87 -32.46 34.01
C ASN A 238 -7.66 -33.56 34.74
N TRP A 239 -8.37 -34.42 34.00
CA TRP A 239 -9.22 -35.48 34.54
C TRP A 239 -8.61 -36.89 34.35
N SER A 240 -7.40 -36.97 33.78
CA SER A 240 -6.57 -38.18 33.67
C SER A 240 -5.44 -38.16 34.67
#